data_AF-A0A672SEW9-F1
#
_entry.id   AF-A0A672SEW9-F1
#
_cell.length_a   1.000
_cell.length_b   1.000
_cell.length_c   1.000
_cell.angle_alpha   90.00
_cell.angle_beta   90.00
_cell.angle_gamma   90.00
#
_symmetry.space_group_name_H-M   'P 1'
#
loop_
_entity.id
_entity.type
_entity.pdbx_description
1 polymer ?
#
loop_
_entity_poly.entity_id
_entity_poly.type
_entity_poly.pdbx_seq_one_letter_code
_entity_poly.pdbx_strand_id
1 'polypeptide(L)'
;FDQFLFLVDWFLTFTLSVPHQYVFVNESMTWAEAQRYCREKYTDLATIENEQQTVQLIDTENHDSIDLAWIGLYDDLNSWKWTLEDSDFFKVGEKDFRNWYDPGPDNYGGQSLCVYMDNGIWYTTYCFNYRPFICYDGKQFN
;
A
#
# COMPACT_ATOMS: atom_id res chain seq x y z
N PHE A 1 30.24 21.50 43.61
CA PHE A 1 31.46 20.75 43.29
C PHE A 1 31.16 19.30 43.63
N ASP A 2 30.68 18.41 42.75
CA ASP A 2 30.60 18.32 41.28
C ASP A 2 29.36 17.43 40.97
N GLN A 3 28.33 17.82 40.22
CA GLN A 3 28.22 17.95 38.76
C GLN A 3 28.76 16.74 37.99
N PHE A 4 27.96 15.67 37.87
CA PHE A 4 27.78 14.94 36.60
C PHE A 4 26.47 14.13 36.65
N LEU A 5 25.39 14.81 36.23
CA LEU A 5 24.15 14.22 35.77
C LEU A 5 24.45 13.43 34.50
N PHE A 6 24.33 12.11 34.54
CA PHE A 6 24.02 11.32 33.36
C PHE A 6 22.69 10.62 33.60
N LEU A 7 21.62 11.41 33.48
CA LEU A 7 20.33 10.91 33.05
C LEU A 7 20.53 10.43 31.61
N VAL A 8 20.92 9.16 31.43
CA VAL A 8 20.79 8.54 30.11
C VAL A 8 19.32 8.26 29.92
N ASP A 9 18.80 8.93 28.91
CA ASP A 9 17.40 9.16 28.64
C ASP A 9 16.51 7.92 28.74
N TRP A 10 15.51 8.05 29.61
CA TRP A 10 14.33 7.20 29.77
C TRP A 10 13.47 7.12 28.49
N PHE A 11 13.79 7.84 27.42
CA PHE A 11 12.99 7.83 26.18
C PHE A 11 13.33 6.62 25.30
N LEU A 12 13.04 5.41 25.78
CA LEU A 12 12.55 4.37 24.90
C LEU A 12 11.16 4.83 24.43
N THR A 13 11.13 5.68 23.40
CA THR A 13 9.90 5.83 22.62
C THR A 13 9.68 4.49 21.94
N PHE A 14 8.96 3.60 22.61
CA PHE A 14 8.26 2.53 21.91
C PHE A 14 7.30 3.23 20.95
N THR A 15 7.75 3.43 19.72
CA THR A 15 6.83 3.75 18.62
C THR A 15 5.92 2.55 18.52
N LEU A 16 4.72 2.66 19.10
CA LEU A 16 3.63 1.74 18.81
C LEU A 16 3.40 1.84 17.30
N SER A 17 3.86 0.83 16.57
CA SER A 17 3.50 0.68 15.16
C SER A 17 2.00 0.46 15.13
N VAL A 18 1.26 1.48 14.69
CA VAL A 18 -0.19 1.35 14.49
C VAL A 18 -0.38 0.30 13.39
N PRO A 19 -1.17 -0.76 13.61
CA PRO A 19 -1.43 -1.74 12.57
C PRO A 19 -2.13 -1.05 11.41
N HIS A 20 -1.67 -1.30 10.19
CA HIS A 20 -2.31 -0.79 8.99
C HIS A 20 -3.63 -1.52 8.80
N GLN A 21 -4.72 -0.77 8.63
CA GLN A 21 -6.02 -1.36 8.34
C GLN A 21 -6.27 -1.37 6.83
N TYR A 22 -6.55 -2.55 6.31
CA TYR A 22 -6.90 -2.75 4.91
C TYR A 22 -8.34 -3.23 4.79
N VAL A 23 -9.04 -2.71 3.79
CA VAL A 23 -10.45 -3.03 3.53
C VAL A 23 -10.60 -3.48 2.09
N PHE A 24 -10.96 -4.74 1.91
CA PHE A 24 -11.30 -5.28 0.60
C PHE A 24 -12.70 -4.84 0.17
N VAL A 25 -12.81 -4.33 -1.06
CA VAL A 25 -14.07 -3.87 -1.65
C VAL A 25 -14.39 -4.72 -2.88
N ASN A 26 -15.46 -5.52 -2.78
CA ASN A 26 -15.93 -6.40 -3.86
C ASN A 26 -16.80 -5.64 -4.90
N GLU A 27 -16.36 -4.45 -5.32
CA GLU A 27 -16.99 -3.68 -6.39
C GLU A 27 -16.01 -3.59 -7.56
N SER A 28 -16.48 -3.84 -8.78
CA SER A 28 -15.61 -3.87 -9.96
C SER A 28 -15.51 -2.48 -10.60
N MET A 29 -14.34 -1.85 -10.51
CA MET A 29 -14.09 -0.47 -10.94
C MET A 29 -12.77 -0.33 -11.71
N THR A 30 -12.65 0.73 -12.52
CA THR A 30 -11.34 1.16 -13.03
C THR A 30 -10.44 1.63 -11.89
N TRP A 31 -9.11 1.64 -12.08
CA TRP A 31 -8.19 2.03 -11.02
C TRP A 31 -8.47 3.44 -10.47
N ALA A 32 -8.78 4.39 -11.36
CA ALA A 32 -9.08 5.76 -10.96
C ALA A 32 -10.41 5.88 -10.19
N GLU A 33 -11.42 5.11 -10.57
CA GLU A 33 -12.70 5.05 -9.84
C GLU A 33 -12.52 4.41 -8.46
N ALA A 34 -11.75 3.33 -8.38
CA ALA A 34 -11.40 2.67 -7.12
C ALA A 34 -10.61 3.61 -6.19
N GLN A 35 -9.62 4.34 -6.71
CA GLN A 35 -8.89 5.36 -5.96
C GLN A 35 -9.82 6.42 -5.39
N ARG A 36 -10.71 6.97 -6.22
CA ARG A 36 -11.70 7.95 -5.78
C ARG A 36 -12.59 7.37 -4.67
N TYR A 37 -13.08 6.14 -4.85
CA TYR A 37 -13.89 5.47 -3.83
C TYR A 37 -13.16 5.37 -2.49
N CYS A 38 -11.89 4.91 -2.52
CA CYS A 38 -11.11 4.78 -1.30
C CYS A 38 -10.86 6.14 -0.62
N ARG A 39 -10.63 7.21 -1.39
CA ARG A 39 -10.48 8.57 -0.85
C ARG A 39 -11.77 9.14 -0.28
N GLU A 40 -12.92 8.76 -0.83
CA GLU A 40 -14.23 9.20 -0.34
C GLU A 40 -14.64 8.48 0.96
N LYS A 41 -14.29 7.20 1.12
CA LYS A 41 -14.74 6.38 2.27
C LYS A 41 -13.65 6.12 3.33
N TYR A 42 -12.40 5.99 2.91
CA TYR A 42 -11.24 5.60 3.71
C TYR A 42 -10.13 6.66 3.57
N THR A 43 -8.87 6.26 3.38
CA THR A 43 -7.75 7.17 3.10
C THR A 43 -7.36 7.16 1.63
N ASP A 44 -6.96 6.01 1.08
CA ASP A 44 -6.58 5.85 -0.34
C ASP A 44 -6.57 4.34 -0.70
N LEU A 45 -6.19 3.98 -1.92
CA LEU A 45 -5.85 2.60 -2.28
C LEU A 45 -4.70 2.07 -1.40
N ALA A 46 -4.68 0.77 -1.19
CA ALA A 46 -3.69 0.10 -0.36
C ALA A 46 -2.26 0.38 -0.83
N THR A 47 -1.44 0.90 0.08
CA THR A 47 0.00 1.07 -0.08
C THR A 47 0.71 0.00 0.76
N ILE A 48 1.79 -0.57 0.24
CA ILE A 48 2.49 -1.73 0.85
C ILE A 48 3.97 -1.38 1.03
N GLU A 49 4.45 -1.31 2.27
CA GLU A 49 5.84 -1.02 2.64
C GLU A 49 6.71 -2.27 2.83
N ASN A 50 6.13 -3.44 3.09
CA ASN A 50 6.91 -4.65 3.39
C ASN A 50 6.10 -5.96 3.24
N GLU A 51 6.81 -7.08 3.40
CA GLU A 51 6.24 -8.43 3.38
C GLU A 51 5.18 -8.63 4.47
N GLN A 52 5.34 -8.04 5.66
CA GLN A 52 4.40 -8.20 6.76
C GLN A 52 3.02 -7.62 6.41
N GLN A 53 2.98 -6.46 5.75
CA GLN A 53 1.72 -5.89 5.25
C GLN A 53 1.11 -6.71 4.12
N THR A 54 1.94 -7.33 3.29
CA THR A 54 1.47 -8.27 2.26
C THR A 54 0.75 -9.46 2.91
N VAL A 55 1.30 -9.99 4.01
CA VAL A 55 0.65 -11.04 4.81
C VAL A 55 -0.66 -10.53 5.42
N GLN A 56 -0.68 -9.34 6.02
CA GLN A 56 -1.92 -8.75 6.58
C GLN A 56 -3.03 -8.62 5.54
N LEU A 57 -2.67 -8.21 4.32
CA LEU A 57 -3.60 -8.13 3.21
C LEU A 57 -4.15 -9.49 2.82
N ILE A 58 -3.29 -10.50 2.72
CA ILE A 58 -3.70 -11.87 2.39
C ILE A 58 -4.61 -12.46 3.48
N ASP A 59 -4.32 -12.17 4.76
CA ASP A 59 -5.06 -12.68 5.92
C ASP A 59 -6.39 -11.95 6.19
N THR A 60 -6.75 -10.93 5.41
CA THR A 60 -8.07 -10.27 5.52
C THR A 60 -9.16 -11.31 5.22
N GLU A 61 -10.23 -11.36 6.04
CA GLU A 61 -11.24 -12.45 6.21
C GLU A 61 -11.80 -13.20 4.97
N ASN A 62 -11.49 -12.80 3.73
CA ASN A 62 -11.90 -13.47 2.51
C ASN A 62 -10.73 -13.63 1.50
N HIS A 63 -9.85 -14.61 1.72
CA HIS A 63 -8.78 -14.99 0.79
C HIS A 63 -9.28 -15.14 -0.66
N ASP A 64 -10.43 -15.79 -0.88
CA ASP A 64 -11.01 -16.03 -2.21
C ASP A 64 -11.40 -14.75 -2.96
N SER A 65 -11.49 -13.61 -2.27
CA SER A 65 -11.94 -12.34 -2.85
C SER A 65 -10.79 -11.39 -3.19
N ILE A 66 -9.63 -11.53 -2.52
CA ILE A 66 -8.49 -10.62 -2.68
C ILE A 66 -7.70 -10.90 -3.96
N ASP A 67 -7.98 -12.05 -4.58
CA ASP A 67 -7.51 -12.40 -5.91
C ASP A 67 -7.88 -11.28 -6.89
N LEU A 68 -6.86 -10.76 -7.57
CA LEU A 68 -7.00 -9.80 -8.67
C LEU A 68 -7.44 -8.38 -8.28
N ALA A 69 -7.11 -7.91 -7.07
CA ALA A 69 -7.54 -6.61 -6.56
C ALA A 69 -6.56 -5.46 -6.86
N TRP A 70 -7.06 -4.27 -7.19
CA TRP A 70 -6.24 -3.06 -7.34
C TRP A 70 -5.54 -2.66 -6.02
N ILE A 71 -4.29 -2.22 -6.15
CA ILE A 71 -3.50 -1.55 -5.11
C ILE A 71 -3.04 -0.17 -5.57
N GLY A 72 -2.51 0.64 -4.67
CA GLY A 72 -2.15 2.04 -4.90
C GLY A 72 -0.89 2.29 -5.71
N LEU A 73 -0.35 1.29 -6.43
CA LEU A 73 0.84 1.44 -7.25
C LEU A 73 0.45 1.65 -8.72
N TYR A 74 1.04 2.67 -9.36
CA TYR A 74 0.74 3.03 -10.74
C TYR A 74 1.98 3.58 -11.47
N ASP A 75 1.95 3.56 -12.80
CA ASP A 75 2.99 4.17 -13.62
C ASP A 75 2.76 5.67 -13.81
N ASP A 76 3.73 6.48 -13.37
CA ASP A 76 3.86 7.90 -13.63
C ASP A 76 5.04 8.14 -14.58
N LEU A 77 4.76 8.16 -15.90
CA LEU A 77 5.73 8.49 -16.94
C LEU A 77 7.03 7.66 -16.90
N ASN A 78 6.91 6.33 -16.76
CA ASN A 78 7.99 5.35 -16.57
C ASN A 78 8.61 5.36 -15.16
N SER A 79 7.86 5.80 -14.15
CA SER A 79 8.24 5.68 -12.75
C SER A 79 7.09 5.13 -11.92
N TRP A 80 7.34 4.05 -11.17
CA TRP A 80 6.32 3.45 -10.31
C TRP A 80 6.15 4.25 -9.04
N LYS A 81 4.95 4.81 -8.85
CA LYS A 81 4.60 5.64 -7.69
C LYS A 81 3.45 5.05 -6.89
N TRP A 82 3.52 5.28 -5.58
CA TRP A 82 2.43 4.97 -4.66
C TRP A 82 1.47 6.15 -4.53
N THR A 83 0.18 5.90 -4.36
CA THR A 83 -0.81 6.95 -4.12
C THR A 83 -0.56 7.75 -2.84
N LEU A 84 0.15 7.14 -1.87
CA LEU A 84 0.54 7.74 -0.59
C LEU A 84 2.03 8.10 -0.50
N GLU A 85 2.76 8.15 -1.63
CA GLU A 85 4.20 8.41 -1.65
C GLU A 85 4.62 9.73 -0.98
N ASP A 86 3.82 10.79 -1.15
CA ASP A 86 4.08 12.12 -0.59
C ASP A 86 3.51 12.32 0.83
N SER A 87 3.03 11.25 1.47
CA SER A 87 2.47 11.29 2.83
C SER A 87 3.44 10.73 3.88
N ASP A 88 3.10 10.88 5.15
CA ASP A 88 3.86 10.29 6.27
C ASP A 88 3.70 8.75 6.39
N PHE A 89 3.12 8.10 5.36
CA PHE A 89 2.91 6.65 5.33
C PHE A 89 4.23 5.88 5.38
N PHE A 90 5.20 6.24 4.53
CA PHE A 90 6.46 5.51 4.43
C PHE A 90 7.46 5.98 5.49
N LYS A 91 8.07 5.05 6.23
CA LYS A 91 9.31 5.39 6.95
C LYS A 91 10.48 5.42 5.97
N VAL A 92 11.59 6.00 6.43
CA VAL A 92 12.81 6.14 5.63
C VAL A 92 13.29 4.77 5.16
N GLY A 93 13.34 4.59 3.84
CA GLY A 93 13.81 3.35 3.20
C GLY A 93 12.75 2.29 2.93
N GLU A 94 11.48 2.53 3.28
CA GLU A 94 10.39 1.54 3.12
C GLU A 94 9.63 1.70 1.79
N LYS A 95 9.89 2.77 1.03
CA LYS A 95 9.20 3.08 -0.24
C LYS A 95 9.62 2.21 -1.43
N ASP A 96 10.74 1.50 -1.32
CA ASP A 96 11.37 0.75 -2.41
C ASP A 96 10.96 -0.72 -2.45
N PHE A 97 10.15 -1.20 -1.48
CA PHE A 97 9.66 -2.58 -1.47
C PHE A 97 8.81 -2.87 -2.71
N ARG A 98 9.10 -4.00 -3.37
CA ARG A 98 8.37 -4.46 -4.56
C ARG A 98 8.19 -5.97 -4.52
N ASN A 99 6.96 -6.44 -4.68
CA ASN A 99 6.63 -7.87 -4.75
C ASN A 99 6.12 -8.29 -6.14
N TRP A 100 6.84 -7.87 -7.18
CA TRP A 100 6.45 -8.13 -8.57
C TRP A 100 6.46 -9.62 -8.90
N TYR A 101 5.53 -10.03 -9.78
CA TYR A 101 5.66 -11.27 -10.51
C TYR A 101 6.90 -11.22 -11.42
N ASP A 102 7.74 -12.25 -11.40
CA ASP A 102 8.93 -12.42 -12.24
C ASP A 102 8.53 -12.44 -13.74
N PRO A 103 9.14 -11.65 -14.65
CA PRO A 103 10.41 -10.91 -14.55
C PRO A 103 10.34 -9.46 -14.03
N GLY A 104 9.22 -9.05 -13.45
CA GLY A 104 8.96 -7.66 -13.09
C GLY A 104 8.02 -6.97 -14.08
N PRO A 105 7.67 -5.70 -13.83
CA PRO A 105 6.69 -5.01 -14.63
C PRO A 105 7.27 -4.72 -16.03
N ASP A 106 6.54 -5.14 -17.05
CA ASP A 106 6.89 -4.88 -18.43
C ASP A 106 6.30 -3.54 -18.87
N ASN A 107 7.14 -2.51 -19.06
CA ASN A 107 6.69 -1.17 -19.46
C ASN A 107 6.99 -0.89 -20.95
N TYR A 108 6.58 -1.79 -21.85
CA TYR A 108 6.66 -1.51 -23.28
C TYR A 108 5.60 -0.49 -23.70
N GLY A 109 6.04 0.76 -23.94
CA GLY A 109 5.34 1.69 -24.83
C GLY A 109 4.43 2.72 -24.18
N GLY A 110 4.62 3.07 -22.90
CA GLY A 110 3.90 4.17 -22.25
C GLY A 110 2.40 3.93 -22.12
N GLN A 111 2.02 2.66 -21.95
CA GLN A 111 0.65 2.28 -21.63
C GLN A 111 0.38 2.73 -20.20
N SER A 112 -0.74 3.42 -19.93
CA SER A 112 -1.13 3.76 -18.55
C SER A 112 -1.40 2.45 -17.78
N LEU A 113 -0.36 1.94 -17.13
CA LEU A 113 -0.37 0.69 -16.39
C LEU A 113 -0.58 0.95 -14.90
N CYS A 114 -1.43 0.13 -14.30
CA CYS A 114 -1.75 0.11 -12.89
C CYS A 114 -1.53 -1.29 -12.33
N VAL A 115 -1.36 -1.37 -11.02
CA VAL A 115 -0.95 -2.61 -10.36
C VAL A 115 -2.12 -3.25 -9.64
N TYR A 116 -2.35 -4.53 -9.92
CA TYR A 116 -3.21 -5.38 -9.12
C TYR A 116 -2.38 -6.43 -8.40
N MET A 117 -2.91 -6.90 -7.28
CA MET A 117 -2.34 -7.96 -6.48
C MET A 117 -3.17 -9.23 -6.65
N ASP A 118 -2.48 -10.37 -6.69
CA ASP A 118 -3.06 -11.70 -6.68
C ASP A 118 -2.21 -12.57 -5.74
N ASN A 119 -2.81 -13.03 -4.64
CA ASN A 119 -2.14 -13.80 -3.60
C ASN A 119 -0.81 -13.17 -3.12
N GLY A 120 -0.81 -11.85 -2.91
CA GLY A 120 0.36 -11.09 -2.50
C GLY A 120 1.30 -10.67 -3.63
N ILE A 121 1.22 -11.32 -4.79
CA ILE A 121 2.10 -11.06 -5.94
C ILE A 121 1.53 -9.94 -6.81
N TRP A 122 2.38 -9.05 -7.30
CA TRP A 122 1.96 -7.85 -8.02
C TRP A 122 2.11 -8.00 -9.53
N TYR A 123 1.09 -7.57 -10.25
CA TYR A 123 1.00 -7.65 -11.70
C TYR A 123 0.58 -6.30 -12.29
N THR A 124 1.09 -5.97 -13.46
CA THR A 124 0.69 -4.77 -14.20
C THR A 124 -0.41 -5.07 -15.19
N THR A 125 -1.35 -4.15 -15.34
CA THR A 125 -2.35 -4.20 -16.42
C THR A 125 -2.88 -2.81 -16.72
N TYR A 126 -3.70 -2.67 -17.75
CA TYR A 126 -4.29 -1.38 -18.11
C TYR A 126 -5.17 -0.83 -16.99
N CYS A 127 -4.98 0.45 -16.63
CA CYS A 127 -5.72 1.12 -15.57
C CYS A 127 -7.25 1.16 -15.79
N PHE A 128 -7.71 0.99 -17.03
CA PHE A 128 -9.13 0.99 -17.41
C PHE A 128 -9.81 -0.38 -17.26
N ASN A 129 -9.07 -1.42 -16.86
CA ASN A 129 -9.68 -2.71 -16.54
C ASN A 129 -10.53 -2.60 -15.27
N TYR A 130 -11.61 -3.38 -15.20
CA TYR A 130 -12.49 -3.43 -14.05
C TYR A 130 -12.03 -4.53 -13.09
N ARG A 131 -11.77 -4.16 -11.84
CA ARG A 131 -11.35 -5.10 -10.79
C ARG A 131 -11.90 -4.69 -9.42
N PRO A 132 -12.05 -5.64 -8.48
CA PRO A 132 -12.15 -5.30 -7.06
C PRO A 132 -10.89 -4.57 -6.61
N PHE A 133 -10.92 -3.99 -5.41
CA PHE A 133 -9.82 -3.16 -4.94
C PHE A 133 -9.69 -3.18 -3.43
N ILE A 134 -8.51 -2.79 -2.95
CA ILE A 134 -8.19 -2.73 -1.53
C ILE A 134 -7.94 -1.28 -1.15
N CYS A 135 -8.67 -0.80 -0.15
CA CYS A 135 -8.44 0.50 0.46
C CYS A 135 -7.55 0.36 1.70
N TYR A 136 -6.72 1.37 1.93
CA TYR A 136 -6.09 1.63 3.21
C TYR A 136 -6.96 2.60 4.02
N ASP A 137 -7.24 2.25 5.27
CA ASP A 137 -7.88 3.13 6.24
C ASP A 137 -6.85 3.58 7.28
N GLY A 138 -6.33 4.80 7.08
CA GLY A 138 -5.41 5.47 7.98
C GLY A 138 -6.10 6.19 9.14
N LYS A 139 -7.43 6.06 9.28
CA LYS A 139 -8.13 6.62 10.45
C LYS A 139 -7.75 5.80 11.68
N GLN A 140 -7.10 6.47 12.62
CA GLN A 140 -6.74 5.88 13.90
C GLN A 140 -8.03 5.46 14.64
N PHE A 141 -8.17 4.18 14.97
CA PHE A 141 -9.11 3.78 16.01
C PHE A 141 -8.59 4.32 17.33
N ASN A 142 -9.31 5.31 17.85
CA ASN A 142 -9.09 5.90 19.16
C ASN A 142 -9.90 5.12 20.20
#